data_AF-A0A814FB67-F1
#
_entry.id   AF-A0A814FB67-F1
#
_cell.length_a   1.000
_cell.length_b   1.000
_cell.length_c   1.000
_cell.angle_alpha   90.00
_cell.angle_beta   90.00
_cell.angle_gamma   90.00
#
_symmetry.space_group_name_H-M   'P 1'
#
loop_
_entity.id
_entity.type
_entity.pdbx_description
1 polymer ?
#
loop_
_entity_poly.entity_id
_entity_poly.type
_entity_poly.pdbx_seq_one_letter_code
_entity_poly.pdbx_strand_id
1 'polypeptide(L)' 'MTSKVSPSLITLPVENIYRILDHLDELTIFLSLRNVCMQLNTVVDTYERYQ' A
#
# COMPACT_ATOMS: atom_id res chain seq x y z
N MET A 1 -21.29 -12.98 18.48
CA MET A 1 -21.05 -13.10 17.02
C MET A 1 -19.67 -12.56 16.72
N THR A 2 -18.69 -13.41 16.46
CA THR A 2 -17.34 -12.96 16.06
C THR A 2 -17.37 -12.70 14.55
N SER A 3 -17.43 -11.43 14.17
CA SER A 3 -17.17 -11.00 12.79
C SER A 3 -15.79 -11.52 12.37
N LYS A 4 -15.73 -12.42 11.38
CA LYS A 4 -14.46 -12.79 10.76
C LYS A 4 -14.00 -11.58 9.94
N VAL A 5 -12.97 -10.88 10.42
CA VAL A 5 -12.33 -9.81 9.67
C VAL A 5 -11.71 -10.42 8.42
N SER A 6 -12.16 -9.98 7.25
CA SER A 6 -11.58 -10.39 5.97
C SER A 6 -10.14 -9.89 5.87
N PRO A 7 -9.19 -10.71 5.43
CA PRO A 7 -7.82 -10.26 5.23
C PRO A 7 -7.80 -9.12 4.21
N SER A 8 -7.04 -8.08 4.50
CA SER A 8 -6.93 -6.90 3.65
C SER A 8 -5.51 -6.36 3.64
N LEU A 9 -5.05 -5.86 2.49
CA LEU A 9 -3.71 -5.31 2.33
C LEU A 9 -3.43 -4.16 3.33
N ILE A 10 -4.42 -3.31 3.56
CA ILE A 10 -4.32 -2.16 4.48
C ILE A 10 -4.25 -2.54 5.96
N THR A 11 -4.49 -3.82 6.29
CA THR A 11 -4.35 -4.32 7.67
C THR A 11 -2.93 -4.82 7.96
N LEU A 12 -2.04 -4.84 6.96
CA LEU A 12 -0.64 -5.14 7.15
C LEU A 12 0.09 -3.95 7.79
N PRO A 13 1.15 -4.21 8.58
CA PRO A 13 2.11 -3.18 8.96
C PRO A 13 2.67 -2.48 7.72
N VAL A 14 2.88 -1.17 7.83
CA VAL A 14 3.28 -0.33 6.68
C VAL A 14 4.61 -0.79 6.07
N GLU A 15 5.52 -1.33 6.88
CA GLU A 15 6.81 -1.85 6.45
C GLU A 15 6.65 -3.06 5.52
N ASN A 16 5.63 -3.90 5.74
CA ASN A 16 5.32 -5.00 4.84
C ASN A 16 4.73 -4.49 3.52
N ILE A 17 3.97 -3.40 3.55
CA ILE A 17 3.47 -2.77 2.33
C ILE A 17 4.64 -2.19 1.53
N TYR A 18 5.57 -1.48 2.17
CA TYR A 18 6.79 -0.96 1.53
C TYR A 18 7.60 -2.06 0.85
N ARG A 19 7.81 -3.21 1.51
CA ARG A 19 8.47 -4.38 0.89
C ARG A 19 7.75 -4.91 -0.34
N ILE A 20 6.43 -4.82 -0.39
CA ILE A 20 5.66 -5.18 -1.60
C ILE A 20 5.91 -4.15 -2.70
N LEU A 21 5.91 -2.86 -2.35
CA LEU A 21 6.20 -1.78 -3.29
C LEU A 21 7.63 -1.88 -3.86
N ASP A 22 8.61 -2.36 -3.10
CA ASP A 22 9.99 -2.58 -3.59
C ASP A 22 10.06 -3.52 -4.81
N HIS A 23 9.10 -4.44 -4.94
CA HIS A 23 9.02 -5.38 -6.06
C HIS A 23 8.24 -4.85 -7.28
N LEU A 24 7.72 -3.62 -7.22
CA LEU A 24 6.96 -3.00 -8.29
C LEU A 24 7.77 -1.88 -8.96
N ASP A 25 7.51 -1.65 -10.25
CA ASP A 25 8.06 -0.51 -10.96
C ASP A 25 7.33 0.80 -10.56
N GLU A 26 8.01 1.92 -10.79
CA GLU A 26 7.54 3.22 -10.35
C GLU A 26 6.24 3.64 -11.04
N LEU A 27 6.10 3.34 -12.34
CA LEU A 27 4.89 3.66 -13.09
C LEU A 27 3.69 2.90 -12.52
N THR A 28 3.85 1.63 -12.18
CA THR A 28 2.80 0.84 -11.53
C THR A 28 2.40 1.45 -10.18
N ILE A 29 3.36 1.88 -9.37
CA ILE A 29 3.09 2.50 -8.06
C ILE A 29 2.33 3.82 -8.22
N PHE A 30 2.76 4.70 -9.10
CA PHE A 30 2.13 6.02 -9.26
C PHE A 30 0.80 5.99 -10.02
N LEU A 31 0.66 5.15 -11.05
CA LEU A 31 -0.52 5.15 -11.91
C LEU A 31 -1.61 4.18 -11.43
N SER A 32 -1.25 3.09 -10.75
CA SER A 32 -2.22 2.09 -10.30
C SER A 32 -2.53 2.22 -8.81
N LEU A 33 -1.53 2.12 -7.94
CA LEU A 33 -1.73 2.08 -6.49
C LEU A 33 -2.35 3.36 -5.93
N ARG A 34 -1.94 4.53 -6.44
CA ARG A 34 -2.51 5.84 -6.04
C ARG A 34 -3.99 6.04 -6.42
N ASN A 35 -4.56 5.15 -7.24
CA ASN A 35 -5.95 5.23 -7.68
C ASN A 35 -6.86 4.19 -6.99
N VAL A 36 -6.32 3.39 -6.05
CA VAL A 36 -7.08 2.32 -5.39
C VAL A 36 -7.87 2.87 -4.19
N CYS A 37 -7.19 3.48 -3.22
CA CYS A 37 -7.85 4.04 -2.04
C CYS A 37 -6.98 5.09 -1.35
N MET A 38 -7.63 5.95 -0.56
CA MET A 38 -6.96 7.06 0.14
C MET A 38 -5.83 6.59 1.06
N GLN A 39 -5.98 5.43 1.73
CA GLN A 39 -4.94 4.90 2.60
C GLN A 39 -3.68 4.49 1.83
N LEU A 40 -3.83 3.82 0.69
CA LEU A 40 -2.68 3.45 -0.14
C LEU A 40 -1.97 4.68 -0.71
N ASN A 41 -2.71 5.76 -0.98
CA ASN A 41 -2.12 7.04 -1.38
C ASN A 41 -1.20 7.57 -0.29
N THR A 42 -1.68 7.63 0.96
CA THR A 42 -0.85 8.06 2.09
C THR A 42 0.40 7.17 2.28
N VAL A 43 0.27 5.86 2.07
CA VAL A 43 1.42 4.94 2.14
C VAL A 43 2.43 5.27 1.02
N VAL A 44 1.98 5.43 -0.23
CA VAL A 44 2.85 5.79 -1.35
C VAL A 44 3.51 7.16 -1.14
N ASP A 45 2.80 8.13 -0.56
CA ASP A 45 3.30 9.49 -0.32
C ASP A 45 4.40 9.55 0.76
N THR A 46 4.41 8.58 1.66
CA THR A 46 5.41 8.45 2.75
C THR A 46 6.49 7.44 2.43
N TYR A 47 6.42 6.78 1.27
CA TYR A 47 7.38 5.77 0.87
C TYR A 47 8.68 6.43 0.42
N GLU A 48 9.72 6.33 1.27
CA GLU A 48 11.00 7.06 1.17
C GLU A 48 11.71 6.93 -0.19
N ARG A 49 11.45 5.87 -0.95
CA ARG A 49 11.99 5.71 -2.31
C ARG A 49 11.64 6.90 -3.23
N TYR A 50 10.60 7.67 -2.91
CA TYR A 50 10.11 8.80 -3.70
C TYR A 50 10.14 10.16 -2.96
N GLN A 51 10.76 10.25 -1.78
CA GLN A 51 11.05 11.53 -1.11
C GLN A 51 12.46 12.02 -1.46
#